data_AF-A0A6A6CRZ0-F1
#
_entry.id   AF-A0A6A6CRZ0-F1
#
_cell.length_a   1.000
_cell.length_b   1.000
_cell.length_c   1.000
_cell.angle_alpha   90.00
_cell.angle_beta   90.00
_cell.angle_gamma   90.00
#
_symmetry.space_group_name_H-M   'P 1'
#
loop_
_entity.id
_entity.type
_entity.pdbx_description
1 polymer ?
#
loop_
_entity_poly.entity_id
_entity_poly.type
_entity_poly.pdbx_seq_one_letter_code
_entity_poly.pdbx_strand_id
1 'polypeptide(L)'
;MSASIAKPLQVAEIDSLHAVVPYINYTFSPSALYSRTNVSARVKVLGELGAGGGFVTAQGRSTVDMDEIYGFSVYHGLHCIELMRESRFPESKAEADHGSPAHLRHCIEYVRQGIICAADTTLEHASINVSSDGRRSFGFDTSPSSQVWGTSRMCRNLGALTGFSKAYSVATYDGWDG
;
A
#
# COMPACT_ATOMS: atom_id res chain seq x y z
N MET A 1 -16.82 21.59 -27.36
CA MET A 1 -16.15 20.28 -27.28
C MET A 1 -16.59 19.65 -25.97
N SER A 2 -17.64 18.84 -26.00
CA SER A 2 -18.15 18.16 -24.80
C SER A 2 -17.21 17.03 -24.43
N ALA A 3 -16.66 17.08 -23.22
CA ALA A 3 -15.93 15.97 -22.64
C ALA A 3 -16.89 14.77 -22.53
N SER A 4 -16.57 13.68 -23.22
CA SER A 4 -17.33 12.44 -23.12
C SER A 4 -17.24 11.96 -21.68
N ILE A 5 -18.36 11.94 -20.98
CA ILE A 5 -18.47 11.34 -19.65
C ILE A 5 -18.15 9.85 -19.85
N ALA A 6 -17.08 9.39 -19.20
CA ALA A 6 -16.69 7.99 -19.24
C ALA A 6 -17.88 7.14 -18.75
N LYS A 7 -18.24 6.13 -19.52
CA LYS A 7 -19.33 5.20 -19.20
C LYS A 7 -19.01 4.53 -17.85
N PRO A 8 -19.98 4.39 -16.94
CA PRO A 8 -19.76 3.68 -15.68
C PRO A 8 -19.27 2.26 -15.97
N LEU A 9 -18.19 1.85 -15.30
CA LEU A 9 -17.63 0.50 -15.40
C LEU A 9 -18.70 -0.48 -14.93
N GLN A 10 -19.09 -1.44 -15.77
CA GLN A 10 -20.04 -2.49 -15.38
C GLN A 10 -19.30 -3.61 -14.66
N VAL A 11 -19.95 -4.23 -13.68
CA VAL A 11 -19.44 -5.33 -12.82
C VAL A 11 -18.81 -6.50 -13.61
N ALA A 12 -19.17 -6.68 -14.89
CA ALA A 12 -18.63 -7.72 -15.76
C ALA A 12 -17.36 -7.32 -16.54
N GLU A 13 -16.97 -6.03 -16.58
CA GLU A 13 -15.68 -5.56 -17.13
C GLU A 13 -14.58 -5.50 -16.05
N ILE A 14 -14.85 -6.07 -14.86
CA ILE A 14 -14.04 -6.03 -13.64
C ILE A 14 -13.06 -7.22 -13.54
N ASP A 15 -12.99 -8.10 -14.55
CA ASP A 15 -12.10 -9.29 -14.53
C ASP A 15 -10.61 -8.98 -14.32
N SER A 16 -10.19 -7.72 -14.46
CA SER A 16 -8.83 -7.28 -14.22
C SER A 16 -8.76 -6.00 -13.37
N LEU A 17 -9.46 -5.91 -12.22
CA LEU A 17 -9.45 -4.86 -11.14
C LEU A 17 -8.12 -4.08 -10.92
N HIS A 18 -7.55 -3.48 -11.97
CA HIS A 18 -6.18 -2.99 -12.02
C HIS A 18 -6.19 -1.71 -12.84
N ALA A 19 -5.77 -0.61 -12.22
CA ALA A 19 -5.51 0.60 -12.98
C ALA A 19 -4.23 0.45 -13.80
N VAL A 20 -4.27 0.89 -15.06
CA VAL A 20 -3.06 1.01 -15.90
C VAL A 20 -2.42 2.37 -15.61
N VAL A 21 -1.26 2.36 -14.95
CA VAL A 21 -0.48 3.56 -14.63
C VAL A 21 0.90 3.47 -15.30
N PRO A 22 1.46 4.58 -15.79
CA PRO A 22 2.77 4.56 -16.42
C PRO A 22 3.89 4.33 -15.40
N TYR A 23 4.97 3.67 -15.84
CA TYR A 23 6.21 3.61 -15.07
C TYR A 23 6.93 4.95 -15.11
N ILE A 24 7.58 5.28 -13.99
CA ILE A 24 8.47 6.43 -13.89
C ILE A 24 9.80 5.99 -13.28
N ASN A 25 10.86 6.73 -13.60
CA ASN A 25 12.11 6.64 -12.85
C ASN A 25 11.97 7.50 -11.59
N TYR A 26 12.17 6.89 -10.43
CA TYR A 26 12.10 7.58 -9.15
C TYR A 26 13.29 7.20 -8.28
N THR A 27 13.98 8.21 -7.74
CA THR A 27 15.11 8.03 -6.83
C THR A 27 14.69 8.50 -5.45
N PHE A 28 14.76 7.61 -4.45
CA PHE A 28 14.39 7.94 -3.08
C PHE A 28 15.50 8.74 -2.39
N SER A 29 15.08 9.78 -1.66
CA SER A 29 15.90 10.46 -0.67
C SER A 29 15.55 9.95 0.73
N PRO A 30 16.50 9.90 1.69
CA PRO A 30 16.21 9.48 3.06
C PRO A 30 15.07 10.31 3.67
N SER A 31 14.00 9.65 4.10
CA SER A 31 12.91 10.30 4.80
C SER A 31 13.29 10.56 6.26
N ALA A 32 13.07 11.79 6.74
CA ALA A 32 13.30 12.16 8.14
C ALA A 32 12.47 11.32 9.14
N LEU A 33 11.36 10.74 8.69
CA LEU A 33 10.47 9.88 9.48
C LEU A 33 11.12 8.54 9.82
N TYR A 34 11.89 8.02 8.87
CA TYR A 34 12.58 6.74 9.00
C TYR A 34 14.06 6.92 9.32
N SER A 35 14.53 8.17 9.41
CA SER A 35 15.87 8.57 9.88
C SER A 35 15.93 8.65 11.40
N ARG A 36 17.10 8.36 12.00
CA ARG A 36 17.34 8.26 13.46
C ARG A 36 16.87 9.46 14.29
N THR A 37 16.63 10.63 13.70
CA THR A 37 16.52 11.91 14.42
C THR A 37 15.11 12.35 14.80
N ASN A 38 14.04 11.72 14.31
CA ASN A 38 12.68 12.20 14.63
C ASN A 38 11.68 11.07 14.83
N VAL A 39 11.36 10.77 16.10
CA VAL A 39 10.43 9.69 16.52
C VAL A 39 9.00 10.21 16.69
N SER A 40 8.81 11.53 16.81
CA SER A 40 7.53 12.21 17.05
C SER A 40 6.86 12.75 15.79
N ALA A 41 7.48 12.56 14.62
CA ALA A 41 6.88 12.94 13.35
C ALA A 41 5.77 11.95 12.99
N ARG A 42 4.58 12.16 13.55
CA ARG A 42 3.33 11.63 13.00
C ARG A 42 3.12 12.24 11.64
N VAL A 43 3.48 11.51 10.59
CA VAL A 43 3.00 11.87 9.27
C VAL A 43 1.65 11.23 9.11
N LYS A 44 0.64 12.07 8.90
CA LYS A 44 -0.56 11.66 8.20
C LYS A 44 -0.13 11.25 6.78
N VAL A 45 0.47 10.07 6.63
CA VAL A 45 0.75 9.46 5.32
C VAL A 45 -0.57 9.34 4.55
N LEU A 46 -1.65 9.16 5.31
CA LEU A 46 -3.05 9.18 4.87
C LEU A 46 -3.54 10.53 4.31
N GLY A 47 -2.89 11.66 4.63
CA GLY A 47 -3.28 12.99 4.16
C GLY A 47 -2.80 13.32 2.75
N GLU A 48 -1.81 12.57 2.24
CA GLU A 48 -1.25 12.71 0.90
C GLU A 48 -1.75 11.63 -0.07
N LEU A 49 -2.48 10.63 0.44
CA LEU A 49 -3.32 9.80 -0.40
C LEU A 49 -4.29 10.74 -1.10
N GLY A 50 -4.25 10.78 -2.44
CA GLY A 50 -5.02 11.74 -3.24
C GLY A 50 -6.45 11.92 -2.73
N ALA A 51 -7.01 13.11 -2.95
CA ALA A 51 -8.31 13.52 -2.42
C ALA A 51 -9.31 12.35 -2.31
N GLY A 52 -9.81 12.08 -1.09
CA GLY A 52 -10.61 10.88 -0.80
C GLY A 52 -9.84 9.74 -0.10
N GLY A 53 -8.56 9.93 0.25
CA GLY A 53 -7.80 8.94 1.01
C GLY A 53 -7.35 7.73 0.19
N GLY A 54 -7.26 7.89 -1.15
CA GLY A 54 -6.89 6.81 -2.05
C GLY A 54 -8.03 5.84 -2.41
N PHE A 55 -9.26 6.14 -1.97
CA PHE A 55 -10.46 5.40 -2.35
C PHE A 55 -11.09 5.96 -3.62
N VAL A 56 -11.63 5.08 -4.46
CA VAL A 56 -12.21 5.37 -5.77
C VAL A 56 -13.57 4.67 -5.93
N THR A 57 -14.39 5.17 -6.84
CA THR A 57 -15.67 4.55 -7.22
C THR A 57 -15.66 4.17 -8.70
N ALA A 58 -16.36 3.10 -9.07
CA ALA A 58 -16.47 2.64 -10.45
C ALA A 58 -17.23 3.63 -11.38
N GLN A 59 -18.04 4.52 -10.80
CA GLN A 59 -18.92 5.45 -11.51
C GLN A 59 -18.38 6.90 -11.57
N GLY A 60 -17.20 7.14 -11.00
CA GLY A 60 -16.66 8.49 -10.87
C GLY A 60 -17.35 9.31 -9.77
N ARG A 61 -16.84 10.53 -9.54
CA ARG A 61 -17.20 11.38 -8.37
C ARG A 61 -18.68 11.80 -8.30
N SER A 62 -19.47 11.59 -9.35
CA SER A 62 -20.77 12.25 -9.54
C SER A 62 -22.01 11.40 -9.20
N THR A 63 -21.88 10.10 -8.95
CA THR A 63 -22.95 9.28 -8.38
C THR A 63 -22.36 8.48 -7.24
N VAL A 64 -22.81 8.78 -6.04
CA VAL A 64 -22.39 8.13 -4.80
C VAL A 64 -23.18 6.83 -4.72
N ASP A 65 -22.96 5.94 -5.69
CA ASP A 65 -23.38 4.55 -5.58
C ASP A 65 -22.42 3.90 -4.58
N MET A 66 -22.92 3.76 -3.36
CA MET A 66 -22.14 3.44 -2.17
C MET A 66 -21.82 1.95 -2.05
N ASP A 67 -22.30 1.14 -2.98
CA ASP A 67 -22.13 -0.30 -2.95
C ASP A 67 -20.77 -0.71 -3.56
N GLU A 68 -20.07 0.21 -4.23
CA GLU A 68 -18.85 -0.07 -5.00
C GLU A 68 -17.73 0.96 -4.75
N ILE A 69 -17.23 0.99 -3.52
CA ILE A 69 -16.01 1.74 -3.16
C ILE A 69 -14.82 0.79 -3.10
N TYR A 70 -13.73 1.21 -3.72
CA TYR A 70 -12.48 0.46 -3.76
C TYR A 70 -11.32 1.31 -3.26
N GLY A 71 -10.31 0.69 -2.67
CA GLY A 71 -9.01 1.31 -2.40
C GLY A 71 -7.91 0.59 -3.17
N PHE A 72 -6.87 1.31 -3.59
CA PHE A 72 -5.72 0.66 -4.20
C PHE A 72 -4.86 -0.07 -3.16
N SER A 73 -4.39 -1.26 -3.53
CA SER A 73 -3.49 -2.11 -2.72
C SER A 73 -2.23 -1.38 -2.28
N VAL A 74 -1.64 -0.52 -3.13
CA VAL A 74 -0.48 0.30 -2.75
C VAL A 74 -0.76 1.17 -1.52
N TYR A 75 -1.96 1.74 -1.41
CA TYR A 75 -2.34 2.60 -0.28
C TYR A 75 -2.62 1.79 0.98
N HIS A 76 -3.21 0.60 0.84
CA HIS A 76 -3.33 -0.35 1.95
C HIS A 76 -1.95 -0.74 2.48
N GLY A 77 -1.01 -1.12 1.59
CA GLY A 77 0.36 -1.50 1.97
C GLY A 77 1.10 -0.37 2.69
N LEU A 78 0.99 0.87 2.21
CA LEU A 78 1.56 2.04 2.88
C LEU A 78 0.95 2.27 4.27
N HIS A 79 -0.38 2.13 4.39
CA HIS A 79 -1.07 2.23 5.69
C HIS A 79 -0.57 1.15 6.68
N CYS A 80 -0.43 -0.10 6.24
CA CYS A 80 0.05 -1.19 7.09
C CYS A 80 1.50 -0.96 7.55
N ILE A 81 2.40 -0.50 6.68
CA ILE A 81 3.79 -0.20 7.04
C ILE A 81 3.89 0.93 8.04
N GLU A 82 3.02 1.93 7.94
CA GLU A 82 2.92 2.99 8.95
C GLU A 82 2.46 2.44 10.31
N LEU A 83 1.41 1.59 10.34
CA LEU A 83 0.96 0.94 11.58
C LEU A 83 2.05 0.06 12.21
N MET A 84 2.82 -0.68 11.39
CA MET A 84 3.95 -1.48 11.87
C MET A 84 5.03 -0.60 12.51
N ARG A 85 5.35 0.55 11.90
CA ARG A 85 6.29 1.53 12.47
C ARG A 85 5.77 2.08 13.81
N GLU A 86 4.52 2.53 13.86
CA GLU A 86 3.92 3.10 15.08
C GLU A 86 3.85 2.08 16.22
N SER A 87 3.49 0.82 15.93
CA SER A 87 3.36 -0.22 16.96
C SER A 87 4.70 -0.59 17.60
N ARG A 88 5.81 -0.51 16.86
CA ARG A 88 7.15 -0.84 17.35
C ARG A 88 7.85 0.32 18.06
N PHE A 89 7.57 1.55 17.64
CA PHE A 89 8.15 2.78 18.18
C PHE A 89 7.05 3.71 18.70
N PRO A 90 6.23 3.28 19.68
CA PRO A 90 5.32 4.20 20.32
C PRO A 90 6.17 5.28 20.99
N GLU A 91 5.75 6.55 20.88
CA GLU A 91 6.47 7.74 21.39
C GLU A 91 6.87 7.65 22.89
N SER A 92 6.38 6.63 23.62
CA SER A 92 6.52 6.42 25.06
C SER A 92 7.38 5.23 25.50
N LYS A 93 7.92 4.37 24.61
CA LYS A 93 8.73 3.21 25.05
C LYS A 93 10.21 3.36 24.74
N ALA A 94 11.00 3.42 25.81
CA ALA A 94 12.45 3.29 25.78
C ALA A 94 12.88 2.02 25.03
N GLU A 95 13.97 2.14 24.27
CA GLU A 95 14.53 1.15 23.36
C GLU A 95 14.64 -0.23 24.01
N ALA A 96 13.68 -1.11 23.74
CA ALA A 96 13.78 -2.51 24.13
C ALA A 96 14.41 -3.32 23.00
N ASP A 97 15.50 -3.99 23.38
CA ASP A 97 16.36 -4.91 22.64
C ASP A 97 15.62 -5.84 21.70
N HIS A 98 16.09 -5.88 20.44
CA HIS A 98 16.17 -6.99 19.48
C HIS A 98 16.30 -6.36 18.09
N GLY A 99 17.52 -6.38 17.54
CA GLY A 99 17.93 -5.58 16.36
C GLY A 99 18.01 -4.09 16.71
N SER A 100 19.05 -3.36 16.29
CA SER A 100 19.10 -1.93 16.63
C SER A 100 17.80 -1.24 16.14
N PRO A 101 17.12 -0.41 16.96
CA PRO A 101 15.96 0.37 16.53
C PRO A 101 16.16 1.07 15.19
N ALA A 102 17.40 1.49 14.92
CA ALA A 102 17.83 2.06 13.65
C ALA A 102 17.74 1.06 12.47
N HIS A 103 18.11 -0.21 12.64
CA HIS A 103 18.02 -1.24 11.61
C HIS A 103 16.56 -1.49 11.22
N LEU A 104 15.67 -1.65 12.20
CA LEU A 104 14.25 -1.89 11.92
C LEU A 104 13.58 -0.68 11.24
N ARG A 105 13.92 0.56 11.63
CA ARG A 105 13.47 1.77 10.92
C ARG A 105 13.93 1.78 9.46
N HIS A 106 15.19 1.40 9.21
CA HIS A 106 15.72 1.27 7.87
C HIS A 106 15.01 0.18 7.05
N CYS A 107 14.74 -0.99 7.65
CA CYS A 107 13.99 -2.07 7.01
C CYS A 107 12.58 -1.62 6.61
N ILE A 108 11.87 -0.94 7.50
CA ILE A 108 10.52 -0.43 7.23
C ILE A 108 10.53 0.58 6.07
N GLU A 109 11.52 1.49 6.03
CA GLU A 109 11.70 2.40 4.89
C GLU A 109 12.03 1.65 3.59
N TYR A 110 12.90 0.65 3.64
CA TYR A 110 13.23 -0.18 2.48
C TYR A 110 11.98 -0.88 1.91
N VAL A 111 11.13 -1.45 2.77
CA VAL A 111 9.85 -2.04 2.34
C VAL A 111 8.92 -0.99 1.74
N ARG A 112 8.82 0.20 2.35
CA ARG A 112 8.04 1.33 1.83
C ARG A 112 8.44 1.69 0.40
N GLN A 113 9.75 1.73 0.12
CA GLN A 113 10.28 1.99 -1.23
C GLN A 113 9.82 0.93 -2.23
N GLY A 114 9.88 -0.35 -1.83
CA GLY A 114 9.38 -1.46 -2.64
C GLY A 114 7.90 -1.33 -2.97
N ILE A 115 7.06 -0.97 -1.99
CA ILE A 115 5.62 -0.74 -2.18
C ILE A 115 5.37 0.41 -3.17
N ILE A 116 6.09 1.53 -3.04
CA ILE A 116 5.94 2.67 -3.94
C ILE A 116 6.40 2.33 -5.36
N CYS A 117 7.52 1.63 -5.52
CA CYS A 117 8.01 1.24 -6.85
C CYS A 117 7.13 0.20 -7.53
N ALA A 118 6.55 -0.74 -6.77
CA ALA A 118 5.62 -1.72 -7.31
C ALA A 118 4.27 -1.08 -7.66
N ALA A 119 3.84 -0.08 -6.87
CA ALA A 119 2.58 0.65 -7.00
C ALA A 119 1.40 -0.29 -7.33
N ASP A 120 1.18 -1.33 -6.53
CA ASP A 120 0.15 -2.34 -6.79
C ASP A 120 -1.22 -1.67 -7.02
N THR A 121 -1.65 -1.71 -8.29
CA THR A 121 -2.87 -1.06 -8.78
C THR A 121 -4.11 -1.91 -8.61
N THR A 122 -4.01 -3.04 -7.92
CA THR A 122 -5.16 -3.88 -7.58
C THR A 122 -6.15 -3.12 -6.70
N LEU A 123 -7.40 -3.10 -7.14
CA LEU A 123 -8.53 -2.54 -6.42
C LEU A 123 -9.06 -3.54 -5.40
N GLU A 124 -9.10 -3.12 -4.14
CA GLU A 124 -9.63 -3.88 -3.02
C GLU A 124 -10.94 -3.24 -2.56
N HIS A 125 -11.98 -4.03 -2.28
CA HIS A 125 -13.22 -3.47 -1.76
C HIS A 125 -13.01 -2.79 -0.41
N ALA A 126 -13.60 -1.61 -0.26
CA ALA A 126 -13.59 -0.87 0.99
C ALA A 126 -14.75 -1.32 1.89
N SER A 127 -14.45 -1.48 3.18
CA SER A 127 -15.46 -1.51 4.23
C SER A 127 -15.97 -0.09 4.51
N ILE A 128 -17.28 0.05 4.69
CA ILE A 128 -17.91 1.33 5.02
C ILE A 128 -18.40 1.27 6.45
N ASN A 129 -17.86 2.16 7.28
CA ASN A 129 -18.29 2.35 8.66
C ASN A 129 -19.09 3.65 8.76
N VAL A 130 -20.28 3.58 9.36
CA VAL A 130 -21.12 4.75 9.62
C VAL A 130 -21.16 4.99 11.12
N SER A 131 -20.60 6.13 11.53
CA SER A 131 -20.62 6.61 12.91
C SER A 131 -22.04 7.03 13.32
N SER A 132 -22.31 7.04 14.63
CA SER A 132 -23.61 7.42 15.20
C SER A 132 -24.06 8.84 14.86
N ASP A 133 -23.10 9.72 14.53
CA ASP A 133 -23.34 11.10 14.08
C ASP A 133 -23.49 11.23 12.54
N GLY A 134 -23.58 10.10 11.83
CA GLY A 134 -23.76 10.05 10.38
C GLY A 134 -22.47 10.24 9.58
N ARG A 135 -21.31 10.47 10.23
CA ARG A 135 -20.02 10.49 9.53
C ARG A 135 -19.67 9.10 9.01
N ARG A 136 -19.12 9.05 7.80
CA ARG A 136 -18.67 7.80 7.17
C ARG A 136 -17.15 7.72 7.15
N SER A 137 -16.62 6.53 7.40
CA SER A 137 -15.20 6.22 7.21
C SER A 137 -15.04 4.96 6.38
N PHE A 138 -14.01 4.95 5.55
CA PHE A 138 -13.64 3.82 4.71
C PHE A 138 -12.44 3.12 5.31
N GLY A 139 -12.41 1.80 5.23
CA GLY A 139 -11.29 0.98 5.68
C GLY A 139 -11.08 -0.20 4.76
N PHE A 140 -9.89 -0.77 4.79
CA PHE A 140 -9.64 -2.04 4.12
C PHE A 140 -10.17 -3.18 4.99
N ASP A 141 -11.03 -4.03 4.44
CA ASP A 141 -11.52 -5.21 5.15
C ASP A 141 -10.38 -6.24 5.22
N THR A 142 -10.03 -6.69 6.42
CA THR A 142 -8.97 -7.69 6.66
C THR A 142 -9.52 -9.01 7.20
N SER A 143 -10.85 -9.14 7.27
CA SER A 143 -11.50 -10.36 7.72
C SER A 143 -11.20 -11.55 6.79
N PRO A 144 -11.36 -12.81 7.25
CA PRO A 144 -11.22 -13.97 6.36
C PRO A 144 -12.23 -13.96 5.18
N SER A 145 -13.36 -13.27 5.36
CA SER A 145 -14.35 -12.99 4.31
C SER A 145 -14.01 -11.78 3.44
N SER A 146 -12.94 -11.05 3.76
CA SER A 146 -12.48 -9.95 2.95
C SER A 146 -12.03 -10.46 1.59
N GLN A 147 -12.34 -9.67 0.57
CA GLN A 147 -11.98 -9.98 -0.81
C GLN A 147 -10.46 -9.91 -1.06
N VAL A 148 -9.68 -9.51 -0.06
CA VAL A 148 -8.21 -9.57 -0.09
C VAL A 148 -7.74 -10.98 -0.45
N TRP A 149 -8.44 -12.01 0.04
CA TRP A 149 -8.20 -13.41 -0.33
C TRP A 149 -9.10 -13.80 -1.50
N GLY A 150 -8.54 -13.83 -2.71
CA GLY A 150 -9.26 -14.19 -3.95
C GLY A 150 -9.25 -13.12 -5.04
N THR A 151 -8.90 -11.88 -4.71
CA THR A 151 -8.69 -10.83 -5.72
C THR A 151 -7.43 -11.13 -6.54
N SER A 152 -7.56 -11.11 -7.87
CA SER A 152 -6.43 -11.29 -8.79
C SER A 152 -5.45 -10.11 -8.69
N ARG A 153 -4.14 -10.40 -8.68
CA ARG A 153 -3.06 -9.41 -8.61
C ARG A 153 -2.13 -9.53 -9.80
N MET A 154 -1.60 -8.40 -10.27
CA MET A 154 -0.56 -8.38 -11.30
C MET A 154 0.84 -8.50 -10.67
N CYS A 155 1.30 -9.74 -10.46
CA CYS A 155 2.63 -9.98 -9.88
C CYS A 155 3.73 -10.10 -10.94
N ARG A 156 4.96 -9.72 -10.58
CA ARG A 156 6.15 -10.15 -11.31
C ARG A 156 6.33 -11.67 -11.11
N ASN A 157 6.76 -12.37 -12.16
CA ASN A 157 6.93 -13.82 -12.10
C ASN A 157 8.11 -14.19 -11.17
N LEU A 158 7.78 -14.64 -9.95
CA LEU A 158 8.77 -15.03 -8.95
C LEU A 158 9.62 -16.22 -9.42
N GLY A 159 9.02 -17.22 -10.08
CA GLY A 159 9.73 -18.39 -10.58
C GLY A 159 10.79 -18.03 -11.63
N ALA A 160 10.45 -17.11 -12.54
CA ALA A 160 11.39 -16.59 -13.53
C ALA A 160 12.55 -15.83 -12.86
N LEU A 161 12.26 -15.00 -11.85
CA LEU A 161 13.29 -14.31 -11.08
C LEU A 161 14.17 -15.28 -10.30
N THR A 162 13.60 -16.32 -9.70
CA THR A 162 14.36 -17.38 -9.01
C THR A 162 15.26 -18.14 -9.99
N GLY A 163 14.76 -18.46 -11.19
CA GLY A 163 15.55 -19.10 -12.24
C GLY A 163 16.74 -18.23 -12.66
N PHE A 164 16.51 -16.93 -12.87
CA PHE A 164 17.57 -15.96 -13.15
C PHE A 164 18.60 -15.91 -12.01
N SER A 165 18.16 -15.74 -10.77
CA SER A 165 19.05 -15.66 -9.59
C SER A 165 19.97 -16.88 -9.48
N LYS A 166 19.45 -18.08 -9.74
CA LYS A 166 20.24 -19.31 -9.76
C LYS A 166 21.27 -19.35 -10.90
N ALA A 167 20.88 -18.91 -12.09
CA ALA A 167 21.78 -18.94 -13.25
C ALA A 167 22.96 -17.96 -13.13
N TYR A 168 22.78 -16.88 -12.36
CA TYR A 168 23.77 -15.81 -12.18
C TYR A 168 24.22 -15.66 -10.72
N SER A 169 24.12 -16.71 -9.90
CA SER A 169 24.48 -16.65 -8.48
C SER A 169 25.98 -16.45 -8.29
N VAL A 170 26.37 -15.76 -7.22
CA VAL A 170 27.77 -15.68 -6.77
C VAL A 170 28.32 -17.07 -6.45
N ALA A 171 29.63 -17.26 -6.62
CA ALA A 171 30.27 -18.57 -6.45
C ALA A 171 30.27 -19.07 -5.00
N THR A 172 30.22 -18.17 -4.02
CA THR A 172 30.22 -18.47 -2.59
C THR A 172 29.21 -17.58 -1.89
N TYR A 173 28.45 -18.15 -0.96
CA TYR A 173 27.44 -17.45 -0.18
C TYR A 173 27.35 -18.06 1.22
N ASP A 174 27.77 -17.30 2.23
CA ASP A 174 27.86 -17.77 3.62
C ASP A 174 26.62 -17.44 4.47
N GLY A 175 25.58 -16.87 3.85
CA GLY A 175 24.32 -16.49 4.52
C GLY A 175 24.10 -14.99 4.60
N TRP A 176 23.01 -14.59 5.27
CA TRP A 176 22.78 -13.21 5.69
C TRP A 176 23.24 -13.08 7.14
N ASP A 177 24.12 -12.13 7.42
CA ASP A 177 24.43 -11.73 8.79
C ASP A 177 23.20 -11.01 9.38
N GLY A 178 22.62 -11.57 10.43
CA GLY A 178 21.49 -11.02 11.19
C GLY A 178 21.92 -10.59 12.58
#